data_AF-G1SFW3-F1
#
_entry.id   AF-G1SFW3-F1
#
_cell.length_a   1.000
_cell.length_b   1.000
_cell.length_c   1.000
_cell.angle_alpha   90.00
_cell.angle_beta   90.00
_cell.angle_gamma   90.00
#
_symmetry.space_group_name_H-M   'P 1'
#
loop_
_entity.id
_entity.type
_entity.pdbx_description
1 polymer ?
#
loop_
_entity_poly.entity_id
_entity_poly.type
_entity_poly.pdbx_seq_one_letter_code
_entity_poly.pdbx_strand_id
1 'polypeptide(L)'
;MASGWFYLTCLVLGSLGSMSVLFTAYWMQYWRGGFAWDGSTHMFNWHPVLMVTGMVVLYGAASLVYRLPQSWVGPKLPWKFLHAGLHLMAFIFTVVGLVAVFEFHSHENIANLYSLHSWLGITTVILFACQWVLGFAVFLLPWASLWLRSLLKPIHVFFGASILTLSVASVISGINEKLIFSLKDPGKPYSSLPPEAVFANSTGLLVLAFGLLVLYILLASSWKRPEPGSLTDRQVWLSVPHSRVG
;
A
#
# COMPACT_ATOMS: atom_id res chain seq x y z
N MET A 1 -15.80 -22.26 -10.31
CA MET A 1 -14.48 -22.47 -9.67
C MET A 1 -13.60 -21.22 -9.58
N ALA A 2 -13.71 -20.24 -10.49
CA ALA A 2 -12.90 -19.01 -10.44
C ALA A 2 -13.23 -18.02 -9.30
N SER A 3 -14.43 -18.09 -8.68
CA SER A 3 -14.79 -17.15 -7.60
C SER A 3 -14.21 -17.54 -6.23
N GLY A 4 -14.06 -18.83 -5.92
CA GLY A 4 -13.55 -19.29 -4.62
C GLY A 4 -12.10 -18.85 -4.36
N TRP A 5 -11.23 -19.03 -5.37
CA TRP A 5 -9.84 -18.57 -5.31
C TRP A 5 -9.73 -17.06 -5.14
N PHE A 6 -10.59 -16.28 -5.80
CA PHE A 6 -10.62 -14.83 -5.66
C PHE A 6 -10.94 -14.40 -4.21
N TYR A 7 -12.01 -14.94 -3.62
CA TYR A 7 -12.38 -14.60 -2.24
C TYR A 7 -11.34 -15.07 -1.23
N LEU A 8 -10.74 -16.25 -1.43
CA LEU A 8 -9.63 -16.72 -0.61
C LEU A 8 -8.44 -15.75 -0.68
N THR A 9 -8.07 -15.27 -1.87
CA THR A 9 -7.01 -14.27 -2.02
C THR A 9 -7.35 -12.95 -1.35
N CYS A 10 -8.60 -12.47 -1.43
CA CYS A 10 -9.04 -11.29 -0.69
C CYS A 10 -8.93 -11.48 0.82
N LEU A 11 -9.31 -12.65 1.35
CA LEU A 11 -9.16 -12.98 2.77
C LEU A 11 -7.69 -12.99 3.18
N VAL A 12 -6.81 -13.62 2.39
CA VAL A 12 -5.37 -13.64 2.64
C VAL A 12 -4.78 -12.23 2.63
N LEU A 13 -5.12 -11.39 1.64
CA LEU A 13 -4.71 -10.00 1.60
C LEU A 13 -5.19 -9.21 2.82
N GLY A 14 -6.46 -9.36 3.19
CA GLY A 14 -7.06 -8.69 4.34
C GLY A 14 -6.36 -9.09 5.64
N SER A 15 -6.09 -10.39 5.82
CA SER A 15 -5.35 -10.91 6.98
C SER A 15 -3.92 -10.39 7.02
N LEU A 16 -3.16 -10.49 5.92
CA LEU A 16 -1.78 -10.01 5.85
C LEU A 16 -1.66 -8.50 6.09
N GLY A 17 -2.55 -7.71 5.49
CA GLY A 17 -2.60 -6.26 5.69
C GLY A 17 -2.94 -5.90 7.14
N SER A 18 -3.95 -6.55 7.72
CA SER A 18 -4.34 -6.34 9.11
C SER A 18 -3.22 -6.72 10.08
N MET A 19 -2.58 -7.87 9.86
CA MET A 19 -1.42 -8.30 10.66
C MET A 19 -0.26 -7.30 10.55
N SER A 20 0.02 -6.76 9.35
CA SER A 20 1.10 -5.78 9.17
C SER A 20 0.87 -4.52 10.02
N VAL A 21 -0.36 -4.00 10.04
CA VAL A 21 -0.72 -2.82 10.85
C VAL A 21 -0.69 -3.15 12.34
N LEU A 22 -1.37 -4.23 12.74
CA LEU A 22 -1.48 -4.62 14.15
C LEU A 22 -0.12 -4.96 14.76
N PHE A 23 0.75 -5.65 14.02
CA PHE A 23 2.08 -6.00 14.51
C PHE A 23 2.96 -4.75 14.60
N THR A 24 2.90 -3.84 13.63
CA THR A 24 3.65 -2.57 13.72
C THR A 24 3.19 -1.74 14.90
N ALA A 25 1.88 -1.63 15.13
CA ALA A 25 1.32 -0.92 16.28
C ALA A 25 1.69 -1.59 17.62
N TYR A 26 1.58 -2.92 17.69
CA TYR A 26 1.97 -3.70 18.87
C TYR A 26 3.47 -3.56 19.15
N TRP A 27 4.31 -3.57 18.10
CA TRP A 27 5.75 -3.37 18.24
C TRP A 27 6.07 -2.03 18.92
N MET A 28 5.48 -0.95 18.41
CA MET A 28 5.65 0.38 18.98
C MET A 28 5.07 0.49 20.40
N GLN A 29 3.92 -0.14 20.66
CA GLN A 29 3.30 -0.11 21.98
C GLN A 29 4.13 -0.85 23.03
N TYR A 30 4.51 -2.10 22.74
CA TYR A 30 5.10 -2.99 23.73
C TYR A 30 6.60 -2.73 23.95
N TRP A 31 7.38 -2.52 22.89
CA TRP A 31 8.84 -2.31 23.02
C TRP A 31 9.26 -0.85 23.00
N ARG A 32 8.46 0.05 22.41
CA ARG A 32 8.83 1.47 22.22
C ARG A 32 8.06 2.42 23.13
N GLY A 33 7.33 1.87 24.10
CA GLY A 33 6.69 2.61 25.18
C GLY A 33 5.43 3.37 24.78
N GLY A 34 4.82 3.07 23.63
CA GLY A 34 3.53 3.65 23.23
C GLY A 34 3.63 4.95 22.44
N PHE A 35 2.54 5.71 22.43
CA PHE A 35 2.30 6.82 21.51
C PHE A 35 1.98 8.11 22.25
N ALA A 36 2.48 9.23 21.72
CA ALA A 36 2.14 10.59 22.16
C ALA A 36 2.23 11.55 20.96
N TRP A 37 1.79 12.79 21.12
CA TRP A 37 1.94 13.85 20.11
C TRP A 37 2.57 15.08 20.77
N ASP A 38 3.83 14.95 21.16
CA ASP A 38 4.53 15.86 22.08
C ASP A 38 6.00 16.14 21.70
N GLY A 39 6.43 15.74 20.51
CA GLY A 39 7.82 15.85 20.05
C GLY A 39 8.78 14.79 20.60
N SER A 40 8.34 13.92 21.52
CA SER A 40 9.20 12.88 22.11
C SER A 40 9.36 11.67 21.20
N THR A 41 10.14 10.67 21.66
CA THR A 41 10.25 9.37 20.95
C THR A 41 8.89 8.67 20.77
N HIS A 42 7.89 8.94 21.62
CA HIS A 42 6.55 8.40 21.45
C HIS A 42 5.79 9.04 20.28
N MET A 43 6.16 10.26 19.88
CA MET A 43 5.66 10.88 18.66
C MET A 43 6.21 10.18 17.42
N PHE A 44 7.51 9.85 17.42
CA PHE A 44 8.12 9.08 16.33
C PHE A 44 7.40 7.75 16.08
N ASN A 45 6.91 7.09 17.12
CA ASN A 45 6.25 5.79 17.01
C ASN A 45 4.99 5.81 16.10
N TRP A 46 4.37 6.98 15.87
CA TRP A 46 3.31 7.12 14.87
C TRP A 46 3.80 6.92 13.44
N HIS A 47 5.04 7.31 13.14
CA HIS A 47 5.62 7.22 11.81
C HIS A 47 5.52 5.80 11.21
N PRO A 48 6.09 4.73 11.79
CA PRO A 48 6.02 3.40 11.20
C PRO A 48 4.58 2.88 11.08
N VAL A 49 3.71 3.16 12.06
CA VAL A 49 2.31 2.70 12.03
C VAL A 49 1.53 3.36 10.90
N LEU A 50 1.66 4.68 10.76
CA LEU A 50 0.99 5.45 9.71
C LEU A 50 1.56 5.13 8.32
N MET A 51 2.87 4.88 8.19
CA MET A 51 3.49 4.47 6.93
C MET A 51 3.01 3.10 6.48
N VAL A 52 2.97 2.09 7.37
CA VAL A 52 2.44 0.75 7.03
C VAL A 52 0.95 0.84 6.70
N THR A 53 0.18 1.62 7.46
CA THR A 53 -1.27 1.76 7.24
C THR A 53 -1.57 2.46 5.91
N GLY A 54 -0.98 3.63 5.67
CA GLY A 54 -1.22 4.45 4.48
C GLY A 54 -0.53 3.90 3.24
N MET A 55 0.81 3.84 3.26
CA MET A 55 1.63 3.59 2.07
C MET A 55 1.73 2.13 1.66
N VAL A 56 1.38 1.19 2.54
CA VAL A 56 1.37 -0.24 2.22
C VAL A 56 -0.07 -0.72 2.09
N VAL A 57 -0.83 -0.75 3.19
CA VAL A 57 -2.13 -1.43 3.23
C VAL A 57 -3.21 -0.66 2.47
N LEU A 58 -3.45 0.61 2.79
CA LEU A 58 -4.46 1.42 2.10
C LEU A 58 -4.09 1.67 0.64
N TYR A 59 -2.83 2.00 0.35
CA TYR A 59 -2.33 2.16 -1.02
C TYR A 59 -2.52 0.87 -1.84
N GLY A 60 -2.18 -0.29 -1.26
CA GLY A 60 -2.35 -1.59 -1.90
C GLY A 60 -3.82 -1.91 -2.17
N ALA A 61 -4.70 -1.69 -1.19
CA ALA A 61 -6.13 -1.87 -1.34
C ALA A 61 -6.71 -0.96 -2.45
N ALA A 62 -6.34 0.32 -2.46
CA ALA A 62 -6.73 1.30 -3.48
C ALA A 62 -6.30 0.87 -4.89
N SER A 63 -5.10 0.30 -5.02
CA SER A 63 -4.55 -0.19 -6.29
C SER A 63 -5.32 -1.39 -6.86
N LEU A 64 -5.99 -2.17 -6.00
CA LEU A 64 -6.72 -3.38 -6.38
C LEU A 64 -8.22 -3.17 -6.55
N VAL A 65 -8.76 -1.98 -6.31
CA VAL A 65 -10.21 -1.68 -6.40
C VAL A 65 -10.83 -2.15 -7.72
N TYR A 66 -10.14 -1.98 -8.86
CA TYR A 66 -10.62 -2.41 -10.18
C TYR A 66 -10.45 -3.91 -10.47
N ARG A 67 -9.88 -4.67 -9.54
CA ARG A 67 -9.75 -6.14 -9.63
C ARG A 67 -10.94 -6.86 -9.01
N LEU A 68 -11.76 -6.14 -8.23
CA LEU A 68 -12.99 -6.66 -7.66
C LEU A 68 -14.01 -6.96 -8.79
N PRO A 69 -14.60 -8.17 -8.85
CA PRO A 69 -15.61 -8.53 -9.85
C PRO A 69 -16.80 -7.56 -9.92
N GLN A 70 -17.17 -6.98 -8.77
CA GLN A 70 -18.22 -5.95 -8.66
C GLN A 70 -17.89 -4.70 -9.48
N SER A 71 -16.60 -4.44 -9.72
CA SER A 71 -16.16 -3.33 -10.55
C SER A 71 -16.26 -3.61 -12.05
N TRP A 72 -16.49 -4.86 -12.46
CA TRP A 72 -16.49 -5.23 -13.88
C TRP A 72 -17.81 -4.90 -14.57
N VAL A 73 -18.91 -4.91 -13.82
CA VAL A 73 -20.25 -4.61 -14.30
C VAL A 73 -20.67 -3.19 -13.88
N GLY A 74 -21.41 -2.49 -14.73
CA GLY A 74 -21.96 -1.17 -14.41
C GLY A 74 -20.98 0.01 -14.54
N PRO A 75 -21.38 1.20 -14.05
CA PRO A 75 -20.67 2.45 -14.29
C PRO A 75 -19.26 2.44 -13.68
N LYS A 76 -18.27 3.01 -14.39
CA LYS A 76 -16.89 3.11 -13.90
C LYS A 76 -16.70 4.17 -12.81
N LEU A 77 -17.59 5.16 -12.75
CA LEU A 77 -17.40 6.38 -11.96
C LEU A 77 -17.34 6.14 -10.43
N PRO A 78 -18.22 5.34 -9.81
CA PRO A 78 -18.11 5.06 -8.37
C PRO A 78 -16.77 4.44 -7.97
N TRP A 79 -16.26 3.51 -8.80
CA TRP A 79 -14.97 2.87 -8.59
C TRP A 79 -13.79 3.82 -8.78
N LYS A 80 -13.92 4.84 -9.63
CA LYS A 80 -12.95 5.94 -9.74
C LYS A 80 -12.92 6.79 -8.48
N PHE A 81 -14.08 7.14 -7.93
CA PHE A 81 -14.16 7.87 -6.67
C PHE A 81 -13.58 7.05 -5.51
N LEU A 82 -13.90 5.75 -5.43
CA LEU A 82 -13.34 4.87 -4.39
C LEU A 82 -11.81 4.77 -4.50
N HIS A 83 -11.28 4.54 -5.70
CA HIS A 83 -9.84 4.50 -5.94
C HIS A 83 -9.15 5.82 -5.55
N ALA A 84 -9.67 6.96 -6.02
CA ALA A 84 -9.11 8.28 -5.71
C ALA A 84 -9.21 8.62 -4.22
N GLY A 85 -10.34 8.29 -3.58
CA GLY A 85 -10.59 8.54 -2.16
C GLY A 85 -9.72 7.69 -1.25
N LEU A 86 -9.53 6.40 -1.55
CA LEU A 86 -8.64 5.53 -0.78
C LEU A 86 -7.17 5.96 -0.91
N HIS A 87 -6.72 6.36 -2.09
CA HIS A 87 -5.38 6.92 -2.25
C HIS A 87 -5.23 8.28 -1.53
N LEU A 88 -6.26 9.14 -1.54
CA LEU A 88 -6.22 10.38 -0.77
C LEU A 88 -6.12 10.11 0.73
N MET A 89 -6.90 9.15 1.23
CA MET A 89 -6.81 8.70 2.63
C MET A 89 -5.41 8.19 2.95
N ALA A 90 -4.85 7.31 2.11
CA ALA A 90 -3.48 6.84 2.26
C ALA A 90 -2.47 8.00 2.33
N PHE A 91 -2.60 9.00 1.45
CA PHE A 91 -1.75 10.17 1.42
C PHE A 91 -1.86 11.02 2.69
N ILE A 92 -3.07 11.18 3.25
CA ILE A 92 -3.25 11.88 4.54
C ILE A 92 -2.50 11.17 5.67
N PHE A 93 -2.62 9.84 5.78
CA PHE A 93 -1.87 9.06 6.76
C PHE A 93 -0.35 9.24 6.58
N THR A 94 0.13 9.25 5.33
CA THR A 94 1.53 9.51 5.01
C THR A 94 1.98 10.88 5.48
N VAL A 95 1.21 11.94 5.18
CA VAL A 95 1.56 13.30 5.60
C VAL A 95 1.63 13.40 7.13
N VAL A 96 0.64 12.86 7.85
CA VAL A 96 0.65 12.86 9.32
C VAL A 96 1.85 12.09 9.87
N GLY A 97 2.20 10.94 9.29
CA GLY A 97 3.37 10.17 9.71
C GLY A 97 4.70 10.87 9.38
N LEU A 98 4.77 11.69 8.33
CA LEU A 98 5.94 12.53 8.06
C LEU A 98 6.04 13.67 9.07
N VAL A 99 4.93 14.36 9.36
CA VAL A 99 4.91 15.40 10.41
C VAL A 99 5.44 14.85 11.73
N ALA A 100 5.00 13.65 12.13
CA ALA A 100 5.47 13.00 13.35
C ALA A 100 7.00 12.81 13.41
N VAL A 101 7.65 12.39 12.32
CA VAL A 101 9.12 12.20 12.30
C VAL A 101 9.87 13.53 12.18
N PHE A 102 9.37 14.49 11.40
CA PHE A 102 10.02 15.79 11.25
C PHE A 102 9.94 16.62 12.54
N GLU A 103 8.81 16.62 13.24
CA GLU A 103 8.67 17.30 14.54
C GLU A 103 9.54 16.63 15.61
N PHE A 104 9.54 15.30 15.68
CA PHE A 104 10.44 14.55 16.57
C PHE A 104 11.92 14.92 16.33
N HIS A 105 12.37 14.90 15.07
CA HIS A 105 13.75 15.28 14.75
C HIS A 105 14.06 16.73 15.11
N SER A 106 13.11 17.64 14.91
CA SER A 106 13.28 19.05 15.28
C SER A 106 13.41 19.23 16.80
N HIS A 107 12.62 18.51 17.59
CA HIS A 107 12.68 18.56 19.05
C HIS A 107 13.97 17.94 19.61
N GLU A 108 14.40 16.82 19.04
CA GLU A 108 15.60 16.09 19.48
C GLU A 108 16.90 16.57 18.82
N ASN A 109 16.85 17.64 18.01
CA ASN A 109 18.00 18.18 17.26
C ASN A 109 18.70 17.13 16.36
N ILE A 110 17.91 16.25 15.74
CA ILE A 110 18.38 15.23 14.80
C ILE A 110 18.34 15.79 13.38
N ALA A 111 19.40 15.56 12.59
CA ALA A 111 19.43 15.98 11.20
C ALA A 111 18.34 15.27 10.38
N ASN A 112 17.67 16.02 9.51
CA ASN A 112 16.66 15.47 8.60
C ASN A 112 17.29 14.97 7.29
N LEU A 113 16.64 14.00 6.65
CA LEU A 113 16.90 13.56 5.28
C LEU A 113 18.36 13.14 4.98
N TYR A 114 19.09 12.54 5.93
CA TYR A 114 20.47 12.08 5.69
C TYR A 114 20.58 10.58 5.35
N SER A 115 19.54 9.78 5.62
CA SER A 115 19.57 8.32 5.41
C SER A 115 18.99 7.93 4.05
N LEU A 116 19.43 6.79 3.50
CA LEU A 116 18.86 6.27 2.24
C LEU A 116 17.35 5.95 2.39
N HIS A 117 16.92 5.49 3.56
CA HIS A 117 15.50 5.31 3.89
C HIS A 117 14.73 6.62 3.67
N SER A 118 15.25 7.74 4.19
CA SER A 118 14.59 9.05 4.07
C SER A 118 14.55 9.57 2.62
N TRP A 119 15.59 9.31 1.81
CA TRP A 119 15.63 9.68 0.39
C TRP A 119 14.64 8.88 -0.44
N LEU A 120 14.57 7.57 -0.20
CA LEU A 120 13.56 6.70 -0.84
C LEU A 120 12.14 7.12 -0.41
N GLY A 121 11.93 7.37 0.88
CA GLY A 121 10.66 7.80 1.44
C GLY A 121 10.15 9.10 0.81
N ILE A 122 10.94 10.18 0.82
CA ILE A 122 10.51 11.47 0.29
C ILE A 122 10.30 11.42 -1.24
N THR A 123 11.13 10.68 -1.97
CA THR A 123 10.95 10.45 -3.41
C THR A 123 9.62 9.74 -3.68
N THR A 124 9.29 8.71 -2.89
CA THR A 124 8.03 7.98 -3.00
C THR A 124 6.83 8.89 -2.76
N VAL A 125 6.90 9.76 -1.76
CA VAL A 125 5.82 10.69 -1.39
C VAL A 125 5.60 11.74 -2.47
N ILE A 126 6.68 12.30 -3.04
CA ILE A 126 6.60 13.25 -4.16
C ILE A 126 5.96 12.57 -5.38
N LEU A 127 6.42 11.36 -5.73
CA LEU A 127 5.83 10.60 -6.84
C LEU A 127 4.35 10.30 -6.58
N PHE A 128 3.97 9.97 -5.35
CA PHE A 128 2.58 9.73 -4.98
C PHE A 128 1.72 10.99 -5.12
N ALA A 129 2.19 12.13 -4.63
CA ALA A 129 1.47 13.40 -4.79
C ALA A 129 1.24 13.74 -6.27
N CYS A 130 2.29 13.67 -7.10
CA CYS A 130 2.21 13.88 -8.54
C CYS A 130 1.23 12.91 -9.21
N GLN A 131 1.29 11.63 -8.84
CA GLN A 131 0.45 10.58 -9.37
C GLN A 131 -1.04 10.79 -9.01
N TRP A 132 -1.32 11.22 -7.79
CA TRP A 132 -2.69 11.49 -7.34
C TRP A 132 -3.28 12.69 -8.08
N VAL A 133 -2.53 13.79 -8.18
CA VAL A 133 -2.95 15.00 -8.93
C VAL A 133 -3.19 14.69 -10.40
N LEU A 134 -2.24 14.01 -11.05
CA LEU A 134 -2.38 13.58 -12.45
C LEU A 134 -3.60 12.67 -12.63
N GLY A 135 -3.76 11.69 -11.73
CA GLY A 135 -4.86 10.73 -11.78
C GLY A 135 -6.22 11.40 -11.63
N PHE A 136 -6.35 12.33 -10.69
CA PHE A 136 -7.53 13.14 -10.49
C PHE A 136 -7.85 13.99 -11.73
N ALA A 137 -6.87 14.76 -12.20
CA ALA A 137 -7.06 15.68 -13.32
C ALA A 137 -7.42 14.96 -14.62
N VAL A 138 -6.76 13.85 -14.95
CA VAL A 138 -6.92 13.18 -16.26
C VAL A 138 -8.01 12.10 -16.25
N PHE A 139 -8.07 11.27 -15.19
CA PHE A 139 -8.95 10.10 -15.18
C PHE A 139 -10.27 10.31 -14.44
N LEU A 140 -10.36 11.26 -13.51
CA LEU A 140 -11.61 11.53 -12.79
C LEU A 140 -12.42 12.67 -13.42
N LEU A 141 -11.79 13.81 -13.72
CA LEU A 141 -12.49 14.96 -14.32
C LEU A 141 -12.89 14.70 -15.79
N PRO A 142 -13.99 15.32 -16.27
CA PRO A 142 -14.55 15.02 -17.59
C PRO A 142 -13.80 15.67 -18.76
N TRP A 143 -12.90 16.63 -18.52
CA TRP A 143 -12.29 17.46 -19.58
C TRP A 143 -11.28 16.72 -20.48
N ALA A 144 -10.59 15.71 -19.96
CA ALA A 144 -9.50 15.05 -20.69
C ALA A 144 -10.01 14.18 -21.84
N SER A 145 -9.42 14.35 -23.03
CA SER A 145 -9.76 13.59 -24.23
C SER A 145 -9.45 12.09 -24.07
N LEU A 146 -10.13 11.24 -24.85
CA LEU A 146 -9.89 9.80 -24.86
C LEU A 146 -8.46 9.45 -25.28
N TRP A 147 -7.87 10.21 -26.21
CA TRP A 147 -6.49 10.05 -26.64
C TRP A 147 -5.51 10.28 -25.48
N LEU A 148 -5.66 11.38 -24.75
CA LEU A 148 -4.80 11.72 -23.62
C LEU A 148 -4.89 10.66 -22.52
N ARG A 149 -6.11 10.19 -22.20
CA ARG A 149 -6.33 9.11 -21.22
C ARG A 149 -5.70 7.80 -21.69
N SER A 150 -5.77 7.47 -22.97
CA SER A 150 -5.15 6.26 -23.53
C SER A 150 -3.62 6.33 -23.43
N LEU A 151 -3.03 7.47 -23.77
CA LEU A 151 -1.59 7.71 -23.71
C LEU A 151 -1.03 7.63 -22.27
N LEU A 152 -1.72 8.24 -21.31
CA LEU A 152 -1.24 8.33 -19.93
C LEU A 152 -1.56 7.10 -19.07
N LYS A 153 -2.53 6.28 -19.44
CA LYS A 153 -2.95 5.11 -18.65
C LYS A 153 -1.80 4.12 -18.38
N PRO A 154 -0.97 3.71 -19.36
CA PRO A 154 0.18 2.84 -19.10
C PRO A 154 1.20 3.45 -18.12
N ILE A 155 1.47 4.75 -18.28
CA ILE A 155 2.39 5.50 -17.42
C ILE A 155 1.84 5.55 -15.98
N HIS A 156 0.55 5.84 -15.83
CA HIS A 156 -0.13 5.84 -14.54
C HIS A 156 -0.07 4.46 -13.87
N VAL A 157 -0.30 3.36 -14.61
CA VAL A 157 -0.19 2.02 -14.02
C VAL A 157 1.26 1.69 -13.61
N PHE A 158 2.25 2.03 -14.45
CA PHE A 158 3.66 1.81 -14.14
C PHE A 158 4.09 2.53 -12.86
N PHE A 159 3.91 3.85 -12.80
CA PHE A 159 4.27 4.63 -11.62
C PHE A 159 3.46 4.22 -10.39
N GLY A 160 2.19 3.83 -10.56
CA GLY A 160 1.36 3.30 -9.48
C GLY A 160 1.98 2.06 -8.81
N ALA A 161 2.48 1.12 -9.62
CA ALA A 161 3.19 -0.07 -9.13
C ALA A 161 4.58 0.27 -8.56
N SER A 162 5.34 1.16 -9.23
CA SER A 162 6.66 1.59 -8.75
C SER A 162 6.60 2.27 -7.38
N ILE A 163 5.60 3.12 -7.14
CA ILE A 163 5.38 3.79 -5.84
C ILE A 163 5.12 2.74 -4.74
N LEU A 164 4.32 1.70 -5.01
CA LEU A 164 4.11 0.62 -4.04
C LEU A 164 5.41 -0.14 -3.74
N THR A 165 6.22 -0.44 -4.76
CA THR A 165 7.52 -1.09 -4.58
C THR A 165 8.47 -0.23 -3.74
N LEU A 166 8.58 1.06 -4.06
CA LEU A 166 9.41 2.00 -3.32
C LEU A 166 8.92 2.20 -1.88
N SER A 167 7.61 2.20 -1.67
CA SER A 167 6.97 2.22 -0.34
C SER A 167 7.40 1.01 0.49
N VAL A 168 7.27 -0.21 -0.04
CA VAL A 168 7.68 -1.43 0.65
C VAL A 168 9.18 -1.42 0.96
N ALA A 169 10.02 -1.00 0.00
CA ALA A 169 11.46 -0.86 0.23
C ALA A 169 11.78 0.19 1.31
N SER A 170 11.05 1.31 1.34
CA SER A 170 11.19 2.34 2.37
C SER A 170 10.77 1.82 3.74
N VAL A 171 9.67 1.08 3.86
CA VAL A 171 9.24 0.47 5.13
C VAL A 171 10.28 -0.54 5.64
N ILE A 172 10.77 -1.44 4.78
CA ILE A 172 11.77 -2.45 5.18
C ILE A 172 13.07 -1.78 5.65
N SER A 173 13.56 -0.78 4.90
CA SER A 173 14.75 -0.03 5.30
C SER A 173 14.54 0.75 6.60
N GLY A 174 13.36 1.34 6.81
CA GLY A 174 13.01 2.05 8.04
C GLY A 174 12.90 1.15 9.27
N ILE A 175 12.35 -0.06 9.12
CA ILE A 175 12.35 -1.08 10.18
C ILE A 175 13.80 -1.42 10.57
N ASN A 176 14.65 -1.67 9.58
CA ASN A 176 16.05 -2.02 9.82
C ASN A 176 16.82 -0.86 10.49
N GLU A 177 16.65 0.37 10.01
CA GLU A 177 17.23 1.58 10.61
C GLU A 177 16.79 1.75 12.07
N LYS A 178 15.48 1.60 12.34
CA LYS A 178 14.95 1.71 13.71
C LYS A 178 15.51 0.63 14.63
N LEU A 179 15.64 -0.63 14.18
CA LEU A 179 16.21 -1.71 14.97
C LEU A 179 17.68 -1.46 15.30
N ILE A 180 18.48 -1.07 14.30
CA ILE A 180 19.91 -0.74 14.47
C ILE A 180 20.07 0.41 15.47
N PHE A 181 19.20 1.42 15.41
CA PHE A 181 19.29 2.56 16.31
C PHE A 181 18.79 2.28 17.72
N SER A 182 17.84 1.37 17.88
CA SER A 182 17.17 1.14 19.16
C SER A 182 17.78 -0.01 19.96
N LEU A 183 18.45 -0.97 19.31
CA LEU A 183 19.03 -2.16 19.93
C LEU A 183 20.57 -2.06 20.01
N LYS A 184 21.04 -0.98 20.64
CA LYS A 184 22.48 -0.66 20.81
C LYS A 184 23.09 -1.20 22.11
N ASP A 185 22.28 -1.77 23.00
CA ASP A 185 22.77 -2.32 24.28
C ASP A 185 23.82 -3.42 24.01
N PRO A 186 25.07 -3.27 24.48
CA PRO A 186 26.12 -4.28 24.31
C PRO A 186 25.74 -5.66 24.87
N GLY A 187 24.84 -5.73 25.86
CA GLY A 187 24.37 -6.98 26.45
C GLY A 187 23.31 -7.71 25.63
N LYS A 188 22.56 -7.00 24.78
CA LYS A 188 21.50 -7.55 23.89
C LYS A 188 21.49 -6.81 22.54
N PRO A 189 22.59 -6.84 21.79
CA PRO A 189 22.69 -6.12 20.52
C PRO A 189 21.73 -6.72 19.49
N TYR A 190 21.39 -5.95 18.45
CA TYR A 190 20.52 -6.44 17.36
C TYR A 190 21.01 -7.78 16.77
N SER A 191 22.32 -7.98 16.65
CA SER A 191 22.94 -9.21 16.12
C SER A 191 22.69 -10.45 16.96
N SER A 192 22.35 -10.31 18.25
CA SER A 192 21.95 -11.44 19.10
C SER A 192 20.48 -11.84 18.92
N LEU A 193 19.75 -11.19 17.99
CA LEU A 193 18.35 -11.41 17.69
C LEU A 193 17.44 -11.47 18.94
N PRO A 194 17.42 -10.40 19.78
CA PRO A 194 16.50 -10.35 20.90
C PRO A 194 15.03 -10.48 20.42
N PRO A 195 14.06 -10.81 21.31
CA PRO A 195 12.68 -11.04 20.92
C PRO A 195 12.05 -9.92 20.08
N GLU A 196 12.41 -8.66 20.37
CA GLU A 196 11.98 -7.52 19.58
C GLU A 196 12.49 -7.57 18.13
N ALA A 197 13.76 -7.90 17.94
CA ALA A 197 14.39 -8.00 16.63
C ALA A 197 13.69 -9.05 15.76
N VAL A 198 13.42 -10.23 16.35
CA VAL A 198 12.70 -11.31 15.68
C VAL A 198 11.29 -10.84 15.30
N PHE A 199 10.59 -10.16 16.20
CA PHE A 199 9.23 -9.68 15.97
C PHE A 199 9.15 -8.61 14.87
N ALA A 200 10.03 -7.61 14.92
CA ALA A 200 10.09 -6.54 13.95
C ALA A 200 10.55 -7.03 12.56
N ASN A 201 11.52 -7.95 12.50
CA ASN A 201 11.93 -8.60 11.25
C ASN A 201 10.78 -9.42 10.64
N SER A 202 10.04 -10.15 11.47
CA SER A 202 8.85 -10.88 11.02
C SER A 202 7.78 -9.94 10.48
N THR A 203 7.60 -8.77 11.11
CA THR A 203 6.70 -7.71 10.62
C THR A 203 7.15 -7.18 9.26
N GLY A 204 8.45 -6.97 9.05
CA GLY A 204 9.01 -6.60 7.75
C GLY A 204 8.75 -7.65 6.66
N LEU A 205 8.86 -8.93 6.99
CA LEU A 205 8.53 -10.03 6.06
C LEU A 205 7.03 -10.09 5.73
N LEU A 206 6.14 -9.79 6.70
CA LEU A 206 4.70 -9.68 6.46
C LEU A 206 4.38 -8.55 5.48
N VAL A 207 4.98 -7.38 5.68
CA VAL A 207 4.86 -6.22 4.77
C VAL A 207 5.33 -6.58 3.36
N LEU A 208 6.48 -7.26 3.25
CA LEU A 208 7.01 -7.71 1.96
C LEU A 208 6.07 -8.69 1.27
N ALA A 209 5.58 -9.70 2.00
CA ALA A 209 4.65 -10.70 1.47
C ALA A 209 3.34 -10.06 0.98
N PHE A 210 2.79 -9.13 1.76
CA PHE A 210 1.62 -8.35 1.36
C PHE A 210 1.89 -7.55 0.08
N GLY A 211 2.99 -6.80 0.03
CA GLY A 211 3.35 -5.97 -1.12
C GLY A 211 3.55 -6.78 -2.40
N LEU A 212 4.25 -7.92 -2.32
CA LEU A 212 4.45 -8.83 -3.45
C LEU A 212 3.13 -9.43 -3.94
N LEU A 213 2.23 -9.80 -3.04
CA LEU A 213 0.91 -10.33 -3.42
C LEU A 213 0.06 -9.26 -4.12
N VAL A 214 0.07 -8.01 -3.62
CA VAL A 214 -0.60 -6.89 -4.29
C VAL A 214 -0.02 -6.66 -5.69
N LEU A 215 1.30 -6.65 -5.85
CA LEU A 215 1.97 -6.50 -7.14
C LEU A 215 1.63 -7.65 -8.10
N TYR A 216 1.63 -8.89 -7.62
CA TYR A 216 1.22 -10.05 -8.41
C TYR A 216 -0.21 -9.89 -8.93
N ILE A 217 -1.15 -9.50 -8.07
CA ILE A 217 -2.55 -9.30 -8.48
C ILE A 217 -2.67 -8.13 -9.47
N LEU A 218 -1.94 -7.05 -9.23
CA LEU A 218 -1.96 -5.86 -10.09
C LEU A 218 -1.37 -6.14 -11.49
N LEU A 219 -0.26 -6.88 -11.58
CA LEU A 219 0.55 -6.98 -12.78
C LEU A 219 0.37 -8.30 -13.54
N ALA A 220 0.15 -9.41 -12.85
CA ALA A 220 0.18 -10.75 -13.43
C ALA A 220 -1.15 -11.52 -13.36
N SER A 221 -2.06 -11.17 -12.44
CA SER A 221 -3.33 -11.90 -12.34
C SER A 221 -4.25 -11.64 -13.53
N SER A 222 -5.09 -12.63 -13.83
CA SER A 222 -6.13 -12.55 -14.86
C SER A 222 -7.32 -11.67 -14.48
N TRP A 223 -7.35 -11.11 -13.26
CA TRP A 223 -8.47 -10.34 -12.70
C TRP A 223 -8.50 -8.87 -13.15
N LYS A 224 -7.97 -8.58 -14.34
CA LYS A 224 -8.08 -7.24 -14.92
C LYS A 224 -9.54 -7.00 -15.33
N ARG A 225 -10.08 -5.83 -14.97
CA ARG A 225 -11.40 -5.42 -15.46
C ARG A 225 -11.46 -5.51 -17.00
N PRO A 226 -12.45 -6.22 -17.57
CA PRO A 226 -12.64 -6.30 -19.02
C PRO A 226 -12.83 -4.91 -19.67
N GLU A 227 -12.30 -4.72 -20.87
CA GLU A 227 -12.57 -3.51 -21.65
C GLU A 227 -13.99 -3.58 -22.24
N PRO A 228 -14.68 -2.43 -22.42
CA PRO A 228 -15.99 -2.41 -23.05
C PRO A 228 -15.94 -3.07 -24.43
N GLY A 229 -16.73 -4.12 -24.65
CA GLY A 229 -16.77 -4.88 -25.91
C GLY A 229 -16.08 -6.25 -25.88
N SER A 230 -15.34 -6.61 -24.83
CA SER A 230 -14.69 -7.95 -24.74
C SER A 230 -15.57 -9.04 -24.09
N LEU A 231 -16.82 -8.71 -23.72
CA LEU A 231 -17.74 -9.63 -23.04
C LEU A 231 -18.55 -10.50 -24.01
N THR A 232 -18.47 -10.27 -25.32
CA THR A 232 -19.29 -10.97 -26.32
C THR A 232 -18.85 -12.41 -26.60
N ASP A 233 -17.61 -12.83 -26.34
CA ASP A 233 -17.15 -14.17 -26.75
C ASP A 233 -17.00 -15.21 -25.63
N ARG A 234 -16.93 -14.81 -24.35
CA ARG A 234 -16.65 -15.75 -23.24
C ARG A 234 -17.83 -16.11 -22.35
N GLN A 235 -19.00 -15.50 -22.54
CA GLN A 235 -20.19 -15.78 -21.71
C GLN A 235 -21.32 -16.52 -22.44
N VAL A 236 -21.27 -16.69 -23.76
CA VAL A 236 -22.30 -17.46 -24.51
C VAL A 236 -22.27 -18.95 -24.13
N TRP A 237 -21.12 -19.48 -23.70
CA TRP A 237 -20.99 -20.90 -23.35
C TRP A 237 -21.44 -21.28 -21.93
N LEU A 238 -21.77 -20.31 -21.07
CA LEU A 238 -22.15 -20.58 -19.67
C LEU A 238 -23.66 -20.42 -19.39
N SER A 239 -24.47 -20.13 -20.41
CA SER A 239 -25.91 -19.87 -20.23
C SER A 239 -26.85 -20.72 -21.09
N VAL A 240 -26.38 -21.81 -21.71
CA VAL A 240 -27.28 -22.76 -22.39
C VAL A 240 -27.36 -24.06 -21.59
N PRO A 241 -28.43 -24.30 -20.80
CA PRO A 241 -28.80 -25.66 -20.45
C PRO A 241 -29.24 -26.34 -21.74
N HIS A 242 -28.57 -27.43 -22.14
CA HIS A 242 -29.12 -28.35 -23.14
C HIS A 242 -30.38 -29.00 -22.58
N SER A 243 -31.52 -28.31 -22.69
CA SER A 243 -32.83 -28.92 -22.54
C SER A 243 -33.22 -29.54 -23.88
N ARG A 244 -33.19 -30.88 -23.89
CA ARG A 244 -34.05 -31.82 -24.65
C ARG A 244 -34.45 -31.43 -26.08
N VAL A 245 -33.93 -32.21 -27.03
CA VAL A 245 -34.67 -32.53 -28.28
C VAL A 245 -35.12 -33.98 -28.14
N GLY A 246 -36.40 -34.22 -28.48
CA GLY A 246 -37.14 -35.46 -28.30
C GLY A 246 -36.68 -36.63 -29.15
#